data_AF-A0A0H2ZXY1-F1
#
_entry.id   AF-A0A0H2ZXY1-F1
#
_cell.length_a   1.000
_cell.length_b   1.000
_cell.length_c   1.000
_cell.angle_alpha   90.00
_cell.angle_beta   90.00
_cell.angle_gamma   90.00
#
_symmetry.space_group_name_H-M   'P 1'
#
loop_
_entity.id
_entity.type
_entity.pdbx_description
1 polymer ?
#
loop_
_entity_poly.entity_id
_entity_poly.type
_entity_poly.pdbx_seq_one_letter_code
_entity_poly.pdbx_strand_id
1 'polypeptide(L)'
;MLVTGARDWPDDHIVWGVLSEQVREHGPFVLVHGGLPVGVDALAHEWLSIEDPACDLPCCDPENMRLMQQLEESYPVDLRAEGFAGIATRNQRMVDRGADVCLAFIGQRSRGSIDCMTRADIAGIPVIQYGPEVGPQSAKHGTLCCSACEHPAIEHDGDGCHVFGDLDDCTCAGYQVDPTDLV
;
A
#
# COMPACT_ATOMS: atom_id res chain seq x y z
N MET A 1 7.78 9.23 3.34
CA MET A 1 6.95 8.76 2.22
C MET A 1 5.48 9.03 2.51
N LEU A 2 4.75 9.54 1.54
CA LEU A 2 3.30 9.78 1.63
C LEU A 2 2.56 8.66 0.91
N VAL A 3 1.62 8.00 1.59
CA VAL A 3 0.76 6.98 1.02
C VAL A 3 -0.67 7.49 0.98
N THR A 4 -1.32 7.33 -0.16
CA THR A 4 -2.73 7.63 -0.32
C THR A 4 -3.37 6.67 -1.32
N GLY A 5 -4.63 6.30 -1.12
CA GLY A 5 -5.26 5.43 -2.10
C GLY A 5 -6.73 5.13 -1.91
N ALA A 6 -7.21 4.20 -2.71
CA ALA A 6 -8.60 3.79 -2.76
C ALA A 6 -9.07 3.19 -1.43
N ARG A 7 -10.35 3.42 -1.12
CA ARG A 7 -11.02 2.82 0.05
C ARG A 7 -11.45 1.38 -0.20
N ASP A 8 -11.60 1.04 -1.47
CA ASP A 8 -12.00 -0.26 -2.02
C ASP A 8 -10.83 -0.91 -2.79
N TRP A 9 -9.59 -0.68 -2.33
CA TRP A 9 -8.42 -1.30 -2.94
C TRP A 9 -8.48 -2.83 -2.75
N PRO A 10 -8.35 -3.62 -3.82
CA PRO A 10 -8.70 -5.05 -3.79
C PRO A 10 -7.57 -5.96 -3.31
N ASP A 11 -6.33 -5.48 -3.32
CA ASP A 11 -5.13 -6.33 -3.18
C ASP A 11 -4.12 -5.68 -2.23
N ASP A 12 -4.04 -6.22 -1.02
CA ASP A 12 -3.11 -5.82 0.04
C ASP A 12 -1.65 -6.08 -0.32
N HIS A 13 -1.34 -7.20 -0.99
CA HIS A 13 0.00 -7.58 -1.41
C HIS A 13 0.67 -6.51 -2.27
N ILE A 14 -0.08 -5.81 -3.13
CA ILE A 14 0.49 -4.71 -3.91
C ILE A 14 0.93 -3.56 -2.99
N VAL A 15 0.12 -3.18 -2.00
CA VAL A 15 0.46 -2.09 -1.07
C VAL A 15 1.67 -2.48 -0.23
N TRP A 16 1.62 -3.67 0.38
CA TRP A 16 2.68 -4.17 1.26
C TRP A 16 3.98 -4.43 0.52
N GLY A 17 3.91 -5.04 -0.67
CA GLY A 17 5.07 -5.27 -1.51
C GLY A 17 5.78 -3.98 -1.89
N VAL A 18 5.02 -2.94 -2.27
CA VAL A 18 5.60 -1.63 -2.57
C VAL A 18 6.26 -1.02 -1.34
N LEU A 19 5.62 -1.05 -0.16
CA LEU A 19 6.21 -0.50 1.07
C LEU A 19 7.46 -1.27 1.52
N SER A 20 7.42 -2.59 1.46
CA SER A 20 8.57 -3.45 1.76
C SER A 20 9.74 -3.18 0.83
N GLU A 21 9.48 -2.96 -0.46
CA GLU A 21 10.49 -2.59 -1.44
C GLU A 21 11.14 -1.25 -1.11
N GLN A 22 10.36 -0.27 -0.67
CA GLN A 22 10.89 1.02 -0.23
C GLN A 22 11.85 0.87 0.96
N VAL A 23 11.54 0.00 1.94
CA VAL A 23 12.47 -0.28 3.04
C VAL A 23 13.73 -0.98 2.53
N ARG A 24 13.59 -1.90 1.58
CA ARG A 24 14.73 -2.62 0.99
C ARG A 24 15.69 -1.68 0.25
N GLU A 25 15.17 -0.71 -0.48
CA GLU A 25 15.97 0.20 -1.31
C GLU A 25 16.53 1.41 -0.53
N HIS A 26 15.79 1.89 0.46
CA HIS A 26 16.09 3.17 1.11
C HIS A 26 16.25 3.07 2.63
N GLY A 27 15.95 1.92 3.22
CA GLY A 27 15.87 1.75 4.67
C GLY A 27 14.55 2.26 5.26
N PRO A 28 14.42 2.23 6.61
CA PRO A 28 13.24 2.75 7.30
C PRO A 28 12.95 4.21 6.96
N PHE A 29 11.67 4.57 6.87
CA PHE A 29 11.19 5.89 6.48
C PHE A 29 10.00 6.35 7.32
N VAL A 30 9.71 7.65 7.30
CA VAL A 30 8.47 8.19 7.88
C VAL A 30 7.29 7.84 6.99
N LEU A 31 6.33 7.09 7.50
CA LEU A 31 5.10 6.71 6.79
C LEU A 31 3.99 7.71 7.10
N VAL A 32 3.67 8.56 6.13
CA VAL A 32 2.57 9.53 6.22
C VAL A 32 1.36 8.99 5.48
N HIS A 33 0.21 8.89 6.13
CA HIS A 33 -1.04 8.46 5.48
C HIS A 33 -2.27 9.05 6.15
N GLY A 34 -3.42 8.82 5.52
CA GLY A 34 -4.66 9.46 5.89
C GLY A 34 -5.43 8.87 7.06
N GLY A 35 -4.98 7.75 7.62
CA GLY A 35 -5.61 7.11 8.77
C GLY A 35 -7.10 6.75 8.58
N LEU A 36 -7.60 6.56 7.35
CA LEU A 36 -8.91 5.94 7.18
C LEU A 36 -8.84 4.47 7.60
N PRO A 37 -9.84 3.94 8.33
CA PRO A 37 -9.84 2.57 8.84
C PRO A 37 -10.15 1.52 7.76
N VAL A 38 -10.12 1.90 6.47
CA VAL A 38 -10.40 1.01 5.34
C VAL A 38 -9.51 1.37 4.14
N GLY A 39 -9.29 0.38 3.27
CA GLY A 39 -8.51 0.53 2.04
C GLY A 39 -7.05 0.85 2.30
N VAL A 40 -6.42 1.57 1.38
CA VAL A 40 -4.95 1.76 1.37
C VAL A 40 -4.41 2.40 2.64
N ASP A 41 -5.14 3.36 3.23
CA ASP A 41 -4.71 4.00 4.48
C ASP A 41 -4.64 2.98 5.65
N ALA A 42 -5.56 2.00 5.69
CA ALA A 42 -5.57 0.94 6.70
C ALA A 42 -4.54 -0.14 6.38
N LEU A 43 -4.40 -0.52 5.12
CA LEU A 43 -3.39 -1.49 4.68
C LEU A 43 -1.96 -1.00 4.98
N ALA A 44 -1.71 0.29 4.81
CA ALA A 44 -0.42 0.90 5.16
C ALA A 44 -0.15 0.88 6.68
N HIS A 45 -1.19 1.10 7.50
CA HIS A 45 -1.09 0.99 8.95
C HIS A 45 -0.83 -0.46 9.38
N GLU A 46 -1.61 -1.40 8.82
CA GLU A 46 -1.49 -2.83 9.11
C GLU A 46 -0.09 -3.38 8.77
N TRP A 47 0.48 -2.97 7.64
CA TRP A 47 1.82 -3.35 7.19
C TRP A 47 2.91 -3.14 8.25
N LEU A 48 2.78 -2.13 9.13
CA LEU A 48 3.73 -1.86 10.21
C LEU A 48 3.80 -2.98 11.26
N SER A 49 2.83 -3.89 11.28
CA SER A 49 2.69 -4.98 12.25
C SER A 49 2.73 -6.36 11.62
N ILE A 50 2.96 -6.47 10.31
CA ILE A 50 3.03 -7.76 9.63
C ILE A 50 4.38 -8.40 9.91
N GLU A 51 4.32 -9.56 10.55
CA GLU A 51 5.49 -10.39 10.80
C GLU A 51 5.45 -11.59 9.85
N ASP A 52 6.52 -11.74 9.06
CA ASP A 52 6.79 -12.98 8.33
C ASP A 52 8.10 -13.58 8.88
N PRO A 53 8.01 -14.61 9.74
CA PRO A 53 9.19 -15.24 10.33
C PRO A 53 10.13 -15.90 9.30
N ALA A 54 9.64 -16.13 8.08
CA ALA A 54 10.44 -16.68 6.99
C ALA A 54 11.17 -15.61 6.16
N CYS A 55 10.80 -14.34 6.32
CA CYS A 55 11.41 -13.22 5.61
C CYS A 55 12.61 -12.68 6.40
N ASP A 56 13.80 -12.71 5.80
CA ASP A 56 15.05 -12.17 6.38
C ASP A 56 15.44 -10.80 5.78
N LEU A 57 14.50 -10.15 5.07
CA LEU A 57 14.72 -8.86 4.44
C LEU A 57 14.57 -7.68 5.43
N PRO A 58 15.10 -6.49 5.10
CA PRO A 58 15.03 -5.31 5.98
C PRO A 58 13.61 -4.90 6.44
N CYS A 59 12.57 -5.24 5.68
CA CYS A 59 11.18 -4.97 6.05
C CYS A 59 10.67 -5.84 7.22
N CYS A 60 11.30 -6.99 7.48
CA CYS A 60 10.96 -7.91 8.56
C CYS A 60 12.03 -7.96 9.68
N ASP A 61 13.07 -7.11 9.58
CA ASP A 61 14.02 -6.92 10.67
C ASP A 61 13.32 -6.30 11.90
N PRO A 62 13.40 -6.91 13.10
CA PRO A 62 12.67 -6.42 14.28
C PRO A 62 13.02 -5.00 14.71
N GLU A 63 14.25 -4.53 14.49
CA GLU A 63 14.64 -3.15 14.82
C GLU A 63 14.01 -2.17 13.83
N ASN A 64 14.04 -2.50 12.53
CA ASN A 64 13.38 -1.71 11.49
C ASN A 64 11.86 -1.68 11.69
N MET A 65 11.20 -2.80 11.97
CA MET A 65 9.75 -2.83 12.24
C MET A 65 9.39 -1.92 13.42
N ARG A 66 10.13 -2.02 14.54
CA ARG A 66 9.91 -1.17 15.71
C ARG A 66 10.14 0.31 15.40
N LEU A 67 11.17 0.63 14.60
CA LEU A 67 11.44 1.99 14.19
C LEU A 67 10.33 2.52 13.28
N MET A 68 9.88 1.75 12.29
CA MET A 68 8.80 2.11 11.37
C MET A 68 7.49 2.42 12.12
N GLN A 69 7.12 1.60 13.11
CA GLN A 69 5.96 1.87 13.97
C GLN A 69 6.06 3.23 14.70
N GLN A 70 7.26 3.66 15.07
CA GLN A 70 7.49 4.97 15.70
C GLN A 70 7.48 6.13 14.70
N LEU A 71 7.69 5.83 13.42
CA LEU A 71 7.76 6.79 12.32
C LEU A 71 6.44 6.87 11.53
N GLU A 72 5.35 6.29 12.05
CA GLU A 72 4.01 6.47 11.51
C GLU A 72 3.47 7.87 11.84
N GLU A 73 3.01 8.59 10.82
CA GLU A 73 2.23 9.81 10.95
C GLU A 73 0.87 9.64 10.27
N SER A 74 -0.15 9.28 11.06
CA SER A 74 -1.53 9.12 10.59
C SER A 74 -2.34 10.39 10.80
N TYR A 75 -3.17 10.75 9.81
CA TYR A 75 -4.01 11.95 9.82
C TYR A 75 -5.50 11.60 9.66
N PRO A 76 -6.12 10.93 10.66
CA PRO A 76 -7.53 10.59 10.61
C PRO A 76 -8.41 11.86 10.60
N VAL A 77 -9.60 11.73 10.00
CA VAL A 77 -10.61 12.79 9.91
C VAL A 77 -11.94 12.24 10.41
N ASP A 78 -12.64 13.01 11.26
CA ASP A 78 -14.02 12.67 11.60
C ASP A 78 -14.92 13.07 10.43
N LEU A 79 -15.25 12.11 9.58
CA LEU A 79 -16.08 12.34 8.40
C LEU A 79 -17.49 12.83 8.74
N ARG A 80 -18.01 12.55 9.95
CA ARG A 80 -19.33 13.02 10.37
C ARG A 80 -19.30 14.50 10.74
N ALA A 81 -18.24 14.92 11.43
CA ALA A 81 -18.09 16.30 11.87
C ALA A 81 -17.53 17.23 10.77
N GLU A 82 -16.55 16.75 10.01
CA GLU A 82 -15.73 17.59 9.11
C GLU A 82 -16.08 17.42 7.62
N GLY A 83 -16.74 16.30 7.27
CA GLY A 83 -17.13 15.99 5.90
C GLY A 83 -15.97 16.01 4.90
N PHE A 84 -16.27 16.37 3.64
CA PHE A 84 -15.27 16.39 2.56
C PHE A 84 -14.24 17.51 2.71
N ALA A 85 -14.58 18.62 3.37
CA ALA A 85 -13.64 19.71 3.63
C ALA A 85 -12.53 19.29 4.61
N GLY A 86 -12.87 18.43 5.59
CA GLY A 86 -11.91 17.80 6.48
C GLY A 86 -10.89 16.96 5.72
N ILE A 87 -11.34 16.13 4.77
CA ILE A 87 -10.45 15.32 3.92
C ILE A 87 -9.47 16.20 3.13
N ALA A 88 -9.97 17.24 2.45
CA ALA A 88 -9.11 18.12 1.66
C ALA A 88 -8.09 18.89 2.51
N THR A 89 -8.52 19.39 3.68
CA THR A 89 -7.64 20.07 4.64
C THR A 89 -6.56 19.11 5.15
N ARG A 90 -6.95 17.87 5.45
CA ARG A 90 -6.03 16.82 5.87
C ARG A 90 -5.03 16.44 4.78
N ASN A 91 -5.49 16.30 3.53
CA ASN A 91 -4.59 16.03 2.40
C ASN A 91 -3.51 17.09 2.27
N GLN A 92 -3.88 18.36 2.42
CA GLN A 92 -2.89 19.44 2.40
C GLN A 92 -1.89 19.30 3.54
N ARG A 93 -2.33 19.01 4.78
CA ARG A 93 -1.43 18.81 5.92
C ARG A 93 -0.43 17.68 5.68
N MET A 94 -0.87 16.57 5.09
CA MET A 94 0.03 15.45 4.74
C MET A 94 1.07 15.86 3.70
N VAL A 95 0.67 16.61 2.67
CA VAL A 95 1.59 17.12 1.63
C VAL A 95 2.58 18.13 2.20
N ASP A 96 2.13 19.01 3.09
CA ASP A 96 2.96 20.02 3.75
C ASP A 96 4.05 19.41 4.65
N ARG A 97 3.98 18.10 4.97
CA ARG A 97 5.09 17.38 5.62
C ARG A 97 6.32 17.23 4.73
N GLY A 98 6.17 17.42 3.41
CA GLY A 98 7.29 17.42 2.47
C GLY A 98 7.91 16.04 2.29
N ALA A 99 7.07 15.01 2.06
CA ALA A 99 7.56 13.67 1.81
C ALA A 99 8.46 13.60 0.57
N ASP A 100 9.45 12.70 0.58
CA ASP A 100 10.37 12.51 -0.55
C ASP A 100 9.69 11.89 -1.79
N VAL A 101 8.60 11.14 -1.57
CA VAL A 101 7.79 10.51 -2.62
C VAL A 101 6.36 10.31 -2.12
N CYS A 102 5.40 10.40 -3.04
CA CYS A 102 4.00 10.06 -2.84
C CYS A 102 3.64 8.78 -3.64
N LEU A 103 3.26 7.73 -2.92
CA LEU A 103 2.75 6.48 -3.47
C LEU A 103 1.22 6.56 -3.52
N ALA A 104 0.67 6.62 -4.72
CA ALA A 104 -0.74 6.87 -4.96
C ALA A 104 -1.43 5.63 -5.56
N PHE A 105 -2.21 4.92 -4.75
CA PHE A 105 -2.94 3.71 -5.15
C PHE A 105 -4.37 4.08 -5.60
N ILE A 106 -4.55 4.37 -6.89
CA ILE A 106 -5.74 5.00 -7.44
C ILE A 106 -6.65 3.97 -8.12
N GLY A 107 -7.88 3.86 -7.65
CA GLY A 107 -8.97 3.12 -8.28
C GLY A 107 -10.04 4.05 -8.87
N GLN A 108 -11.09 3.47 -9.44
CA GLN A 108 -12.14 4.22 -10.15
C GLN A 108 -12.86 5.28 -9.28
N ARG A 109 -12.94 5.06 -7.95
CA ARG A 109 -13.67 5.93 -7.01
C ARG A 109 -12.76 6.75 -6.07
N SER A 110 -11.47 6.84 -6.36
CA SER A 110 -10.46 7.45 -5.47
C SER A 110 -10.38 8.98 -5.56
N ARG A 111 -11.50 9.70 -5.63
CA ARG A 111 -11.49 11.19 -5.81
C ARG A 111 -10.66 11.92 -4.75
N GLY A 112 -10.76 11.50 -3.48
CA GLY A 112 -9.99 12.11 -2.39
C GLY A 112 -8.48 11.82 -2.48
N SER A 113 -8.11 10.62 -2.96
CA SER A 113 -6.71 10.22 -3.16
C SER A 113 -6.12 10.90 -4.40
N ILE A 114 -6.92 11.11 -5.44
CA ILE A 114 -6.55 11.93 -6.61
C ILE A 114 -6.29 13.38 -6.20
N ASP A 115 -7.11 13.96 -5.32
CA ASP A 115 -6.85 15.30 -4.77
C ASP A 115 -5.51 15.35 -4.01
N CYS A 116 -5.23 14.36 -3.14
CA CYS A 116 -3.95 14.28 -2.43
C CYS A 116 -2.75 14.16 -3.38
N MET A 117 -2.83 13.23 -4.33
CA MET A 117 -1.83 13.00 -5.38
C MET A 117 -1.57 14.27 -6.19
N THR A 118 -2.62 14.98 -6.59
CA THR A 118 -2.51 16.24 -7.37
C THR A 118 -1.82 17.32 -6.55
N ARG A 119 -2.12 17.43 -5.24
CA ARG A 119 -1.45 18.38 -4.34
C ARG A 119 0.04 18.05 -4.17
N ALA A 120 0.38 16.77 -4.05
CA ALA A 120 1.77 16.32 -3.95
C ALA A 120 2.56 16.70 -5.21
N ASP A 121 2.01 16.43 -6.39
CA ASP A 121 2.61 16.81 -7.68
C ASP A 121 2.82 18.33 -7.80
N ILE A 122 1.79 19.13 -7.46
CA ILE A 122 1.89 20.60 -7.44
C ILE A 122 2.96 21.10 -6.46
N ALA A 123 3.14 20.42 -5.33
CA ALA A 123 4.17 20.72 -4.32
C ALA A 123 5.58 20.27 -4.75
N GLY A 124 5.72 19.62 -5.91
CA GLY A 124 6.99 19.10 -6.41
C GLY A 124 7.44 17.80 -5.76
N ILE A 125 6.54 17.09 -5.06
CA ILE A 125 6.81 15.76 -4.52
C ILE A 125 6.64 14.75 -5.66
N PRO A 126 7.66 13.91 -5.97
CA PRO A 126 7.53 12.84 -6.94
C PRO A 126 6.35 11.92 -6.63
N VAL A 127 5.48 11.70 -7.62
CA VAL A 127 4.32 10.81 -7.50
C VAL A 127 4.54 9.52 -8.27
N ILE A 128 4.31 8.38 -7.62
CA ILE A 128 4.25 7.06 -8.25
C ILE A 128 2.82 6.55 -8.11
N GLN A 129 2.15 6.35 -9.26
CA GLN A 129 0.78 5.91 -9.30
C GLN A 129 0.68 4.39 -9.54
N TYR A 130 -0.17 3.73 -8.75
CA TYR A 130 -0.55 2.34 -8.91
C TYR A 130 -2.06 2.27 -9.22
N GLY A 131 -2.45 1.36 -10.12
CA GLY A 131 -3.85 1.09 -10.47
C GLY A 131 -4.24 -0.36 -10.19
N PRO A 132 -5.53 -0.67 -9.98
CA PRO A 132 -6.01 -2.03 -9.70
C PRO A 132 -6.10 -2.91 -10.96
N GLU A 133 -5.92 -2.34 -12.16
CA GLU A 133 -5.89 -3.12 -13.40
C GLU A 133 -4.52 -3.79 -13.57
N VAL A 134 -4.52 -5.11 -13.74
CA VAL A 134 -3.34 -5.93 -14.00
C VAL A 134 -2.79 -5.65 -15.42
N GLY A 135 -2.10 -4.52 -15.57
CA GLY A 135 -1.22 -4.11 -16.69
C GLY A 135 -1.84 -3.87 -18.09
N PRO A 136 -1.09 -3.29 -19.06
CA PRO A 136 0.05 -2.37 -18.97
C PRO A 136 -0.17 -1.10 -19.83
N GLN A 137 0.14 0.12 -19.38
CA GLN A 137 0.52 1.20 -20.31
C GLN A 137 1.61 2.12 -19.73
N SER A 138 2.81 2.00 -20.34
CA SER A 138 3.91 2.97 -20.37
C SER A 138 4.82 3.13 -19.15
N ALA A 139 5.68 2.13 -18.92
CA ALA A 139 7.13 2.31 -18.90
C ALA A 139 7.78 0.93 -18.97
N LYS A 140 8.88 0.79 -19.72
CA LYS A 140 9.66 -0.45 -19.80
C LYS A 140 10.39 -0.67 -18.45
N HIS A 141 9.71 -1.20 -17.46
CA HIS A 141 10.34 -1.93 -16.37
C HIS A 141 9.70 -3.31 -16.36
N GLY A 142 10.57 -4.33 -16.45
CA GLY A 142 10.17 -5.72 -16.55
C GLY A 142 9.21 -6.08 -15.42
N THR A 143 8.26 -6.95 -15.77
CA THR A 143 7.42 -7.73 -14.89
C THR A 143 8.08 -7.95 -13.51
N LEU A 144 7.67 -7.19 -12.50
CA LEU A 144 7.91 -7.54 -11.10
C LEU A 144 6.85 -8.57 -10.69
N CYS A 145 6.89 -9.72 -11.37
CA CYS A 145 6.51 -10.98 -10.77
C CYS A 145 7.80 -11.48 -10.12
N CYS A 146 7.72 -11.88 -8.86
CA CYS A 146 8.83 -12.36 -8.03
C CYS A 146 9.66 -13.47 -8.69
N SER A 147 10.59 -13.13 -9.59
CA SER A 147 11.56 -14.08 -10.13
C SER A 147 12.83 -14.18 -9.26
N ALA A 148 12.86 -13.50 -8.10
CA ALA A 148 13.99 -13.52 -7.17
C ALA A 148 13.56 -13.63 -5.68
N CYS A 149 12.28 -13.76 -5.38
CA CYS A 149 11.82 -14.12 -4.04
C CYS A 149 11.62 -15.64 -4.01
N GLU A 150 12.62 -16.38 -3.53
CA GLU A 150 12.39 -17.73 -3.01
C GLU A 150 11.72 -17.58 -1.64
N HIS A 151 10.42 -17.32 -1.63
CA HIS A 151 9.62 -17.36 -0.40
C HIS A 151 9.37 -18.84 -0.06
N PRO A 152 9.86 -19.38 1.07
CA PRO A 152 9.76 -20.81 1.38
C PRO A 152 8.34 -21.29 1.72
N ALA A 153 7.34 -20.40 1.63
CA ALA A 153 5.93 -20.70 1.83
C ALA A 153 5.14 -20.88 0.52
N ILE A 154 5.79 -20.73 -0.65
CA ILE A 154 5.15 -20.87 -1.96
C ILE A 154 6.01 -21.81 -2.81
N GLU A 155 5.58 -23.07 -2.96
CA GLU A 155 6.18 -23.95 -3.96
C GLU A 155 5.81 -23.42 -5.35
N HIS A 156 6.81 -22.84 -6.02
CA HIS A 156 6.73 -22.46 -7.42
C HIS A 156 7.26 -23.62 -8.27
N ASP A 157 6.35 -24.49 -8.70
CA ASP A 157 6.63 -25.47 -9.75
C ASP A 157 7.09 -24.67 -10.98
N GLY A 158 8.33 -24.91 -11.43
CA GLY A 158 9.10 -24.06 -12.35
C GLY A 158 8.56 -23.85 -13.77
N ASP A 159 7.27 -24.01 -14.01
CA ASP A 159 6.58 -23.59 -15.23
C ASP A 159 5.81 -22.31 -14.92
N GLY A 160 6.29 -21.20 -15.50
CA GLY A 160 5.88 -19.83 -15.15
C GLY A 160 4.37 -19.61 -15.00
N CYS A 161 4.02 -18.67 -14.11
CA CYS A 161 2.66 -18.26 -13.82
C CYS A 161 1.91 -17.84 -15.11
N HIS A 162 1.16 -18.77 -15.66
CA HIS A 162 0.24 -18.54 -16.76
C HIS A 162 -1.13 -18.20 -16.17
N VAL A 163 -1.39 -16.91 -15.94
CA VAL A 163 -2.76 -16.46 -15.68
C VAL A 163 -3.52 -16.50 -17.01
N PHE A 164 -4.02 -17.69 -17.35
CA PHE A 164 -5.13 -17.85 -18.30
C PHE A 164 -6.43 -17.55 -17.56
N GLY A 165 -7.32 -16.86 -18.27
CA GLY A 165 -8.53 -16.26 -17.70
C GLY A 165 -9.54 -17.22 -17.08
N ASP A 166 -10.51 -16.59 -16.41
CA ASP A 166 -11.79 -17.10 -15.95
C ASP A 166 -11.74 -18.40 -15.13
N LEU A 167 -11.50 -18.29 -13.83
CA LEU A 167 -12.28 -18.88 -12.71
C LEU A 167 -11.49 -18.80 -11.40
N ASP A 168 -12.26 -18.77 -10.31
CA ASP A 168 -11.88 -18.75 -8.90
C ASP A 168 -10.76 -19.76 -8.51
N ASP A 169 -10.15 -19.50 -7.36
CA ASP A 169 -9.10 -20.25 -6.64
C ASP A 169 -7.64 -19.90 -6.98
N CYS A 170 -7.19 -18.75 -6.47
CA CYS A 170 -5.83 -18.65 -5.94
C CYS A 170 -5.88 -19.08 -4.46
N THR A 171 -5.34 -20.25 -4.14
CA THR A 171 -5.33 -20.83 -2.78
C THR A 171 -4.33 -20.16 -1.82
N CYS A 172 -3.88 -18.94 -2.11
CA CYS A 172 -3.06 -18.12 -1.20
C CYS A 172 -3.89 -17.40 -0.12
N ALA A 173 -5.23 -17.41 -0.21
CA ALA A 173 -6.11 -16.78 0.79
C ALA A 173 -6.29 -17.66 2.05
N GLY A 174 -5.27 -17.69 2.89
CA GLY A 174 -5.32 -18.29 4.22
C GLY A 174 -5.93 -17.39 5.30
N TYR A 175 -7.10 -16.78 5.05
CA TYR A 175 -7.97 -16.26 6.13
C TYR A 175 -9.41 -16.11 5.60
N GLN A 176 -10.22 -17.16 5.72
CA GLN A 176 -11.66 -17.01 5.60
C GLN A 176 -12.17 -16.39 6.90
N VAL A 177 -12.49 -15.09 6.88
CA VAL A 177 -13.33 -14.50 7.93
C VAL A 177 -14.71 -15.13 7.79
N ASP A 178 -15.16 -15.84 8.83
CA ASP A 178 -16.48 -16.43 8.89
C ASP A 178 -17.53 -15.29 8.85
N PRO A 179 -18.52 -15.33 7.94
CA PRO A 179 -19.58 -14.32 7.87
C PRO A 179 -20.38 -14.13 9.16
N THR A 180 -20.20 -15.00 10.15
CA THR A 180 -20.87 -14.95 11.45
C THR A 180 -20.22 -13.99 12.46
N ASP A 181 -19.01 -13.50 12.19
CA ASP A 181 -18.28 -12.59 13.11
C ASP A 181 -18.63 -11.10 12.94
N LEU A 182 -19.67 -10.79 12.16
CA LEU A 182 -20.27 -9.46 12.03
C LEU A 182 -21.67 -9.41 12.66
N VAL A 183 -21.74 -9.55 14.00
CA VAL A 183 -22.91 -9.16 14.81
C VAL A 183 -22.48 -8.48 16.10
#